data_AF-A0AA47EEY9-F1
#
_entry.id   AF-A0AA47EEY9-F1
#
_cell.length_a   1.000
_cell.length_b   1.000
_cell.length_c   1.000
_cell.angle_alpha   90.00
_cell.angle_beta   90.00
_cell.angle_gamma   90.00
#
_symmetry.space_group_name_H-M   'P 1'
#
loop_
_entity.id
_entity.type
_entity.pdbx_description
1 polymer ?
#
loop_
_entity_poly.entity_id
_entity_poly.type
_entity_poly.pdbx_seq_one_letter_code
_entity_poly.pdbx_strand_id
1 'polypeptide(L)'
;MTKKHDFDAAWKSILEAFEVEIVELLFPEIFNKINWELGTESLDKDLKEIQKDIFDKDSTENIISDKIIKVRLKNKGSKILFIHVEVQSLRGCI
;
A
#
# COMPACT_ATOMS: atom_id res chain seq x y z
N MET A 1 23.81 -5.73 10.05
CA MET A 1 23.44 -5.53 8.64
C MET A 1 21.94 -5.75 8.53
N THR A 2 21.15 -4.70 8.76
CA THR A 2 19.69 -4.72 8.58
C THR A 2 19.41 -4.85 7.09
N LYS A 3 18.76 -5.94 6.67
CA LYS A 3 18.47 -6.19 5.26
C LYS A 3 17.33 -5.27 4.86
N LYS A 4 17.40 -4.72 3.64
CA LYS A 4 16.33 -3.90 3.03
C LYS A 4 14.94 -4.55 3.15
N HIS A 5 14.89 -5.88 3.09
CA HIS A 5 13.68 -6.68 3.33
C HIS A 5 13.02 -6.48 4.70
N ASP A 6 13.77 -6.21 5.78
CA ASP A 6 13.18 -6.03 7.12
C ASP A 6 12.34 -4.75 7.18
N PHE A 7 12.78 -3.68 6.51
CA PHE A 7 12.06 -2.42 6.47
C PHE A 7 10.82 -2.49 5.59
N ASP A 8 10.90 -3.09 4.39
CA ASP A 8 9.73 -3.29 3.54
C ASP A 8 8.66 -4.15 4.25
N ALA A 9 9.07 -5.23 4.92
CA ALA A 9 8.15 -6.07 5.68
C ALA A 9 7.46 -5.31 6.83
N ALA A 10 8.22 -4.46 7.54
CA ALA A 10 7.67 -3.62 8.60
C ALA A 10 6.66 -2.60 8.06
N TRP A 11 6.99 -1.92 6.96
CA TRP A 11 6.10 -0.95 6.32
C TRP A 11 4.84 -1.59 5.76
N LYS A 12 4.95 -2.78 5.17
CA LYS A 12 3.79 -3.56 4.74
C LYS A 12 2.86 -3.89 5.91
N SER A 13 3.42 -4.32 7.03
CA SER A 13 2.63 -4.64 8.24
C SER A 13 1.91 -3.40 8.79
N ILE A 14 2.57 -2.24 8.74
CA ILE A 14 1.99 -0.95 9.15
C ILE A 14 0.86 -0.55 8.20
N LEU A 15 1.06 -0.66 6.89
CA LEU A 15 0.02 -0.39 5.89
C LEU A 15 -1.17 -1.34 6.01
N GLU A 16 -0.94 -2.60 6.40
CA GLU A 16 -1.99 -3.58 6.68
C GLU A 16 -2.79 -3.24 7.94
N ALA A 17 -2.13 -2.75 9.00
CA ALA A 17 -2.78 -2.42 10.26
C ALA A 17 -3.44 -1.03 10.30
N PHE A 18 -2.89 -0.05 9.57
CA PHE A 18 -3.22 1.37 9.71
C PHE A 18 -3.62 2.04 8.38
N GLU A 19 -4.26 1.31 7.47
CA GLU A 19 -4.62 1.83 6.15
C GLU A 19 -5.50 3.09 6.20
N VAL A 20 -6.41 3.17 7.18
CA VAL A 20 -7.36 4.28 7.31
C VAL A 20 -6.62 5.50 7.88
N GLU A 21 -5.90 5.30 8.96
CA GLU A 21 -5.13 6.32 9.67
C GLU A 21 -4.01 6.92 8.80
N ILE A 22 -3.36 6.11 7.95
CA ILE A 22 -2.35 6.60 7.00
C ILE A 22 -2.98 7.51 5.95
N VAL A 23 -4.17 7.15 5.44
CA VAL A 23 -4.89 8.00 4.47
C VAL A 23 -5.41 9.26 5.13
N GLU A 24 -5.84 9.20 6.39
CA GLU A 24 -6.21 10.38 7.18
C GLU A 24 -5.03 11.34 7.36
N LEU A 25 -3.86 10.80 7.74
CA LEU A 25 -2.67 11.57 8.05
C LEU A 25 -2.04 12.21 6.79
N LEU A 26 -1.90 11.44 5.71
CA LEU A 26 -1.19 11.88 4.51
C LEU A 26 -2.11 12.55 3.48
N PHE A 27 -3.39 12.17 3.45
CA PHE A 27 -4.34 12.62 2.43
C PHE A 27 -5.70 13.02 3.03
N PRO A 28 -5.74 14.03 3.92
CA PRO A 28 -6.95 14.43 4.63
C PRO A 28 -8.09 14.85 3.68
N GLU A 29 -7.77 15.43 2.52
CA GLU A 29 -8.79 15.79 1.51
C GLU A 29 -9.44 14.56 0.86
N ILE A 30 -8.68 13.48 0.66
CA ILE A 30 -9.19 12.22 0.11
C ILE A 30 -9.99 11.48 1.19
N PHE A 31 -9.45 11.44 2.42
CA PHE A 31 -10.10 10.84 3.57
C PHE A 31 -11.52 11.38 3.79
N ASN A 32 -11.70 12.70 3.69
CA ASN A 32 -13.00 13.33 3.87
C ASN A 32 -14.05 12.95 2.80
N LYS A 33 -13.60 12.58 1.60
CA LYS A 33 -14.46 12.16 0.48
C LYS A 33 -14.87 10.69 0.58
N ILE A 34 -14.09 9.88 1.28
CA ILE A 34 -14.34 8.45 1.48
C ILE A 34 -15.38 8.25 2.59
N ASN A 35 -16.26 7.27 2.39
CA ASN A 35 -17.19 6.78 3.39
C ASN A 35 -16.60 5.54 4.07
N TRP A 36 -15.90 5.77 5.17
CA TRP A 36 -15.25 4.71 5.96
C TRP A 36 -16.24 3.82 6.72
N GLU A 37 -17.49 4.25 6.94
CA GLU A 37 -18.53 3.43 7.57
C GLU A 37 -18.94 2.23 6.71
N LEU A 38 -18.75 2.33 5.39
CA LEU A 38 -19.00 1.22 4.45
C LEU A 38 -17.85 0.22 4.37
N GLY A 39 -16.76 0.48 5.09
CA GLY A 39 -15.54 -0.32 5.07
C GLY A 39 -14.69 -0.15 3.82
N THR A 40 -13.52 -0.77 3.87
CA THR A 40 -12.51 -0.85 2.81
C THR A 40 -12.41 -2.29 2.31
N GLU A 41 -12.16 -2.46 1.02
CA GLU A 41 -11.93 -3.78 0.41
C GLU A 41 -10.48 -3.83 -0.08
N SER A 42 -9.62 -4.60 0.58
CA SER A 42 -8.24 -4.83 0.13
C SER A 42 -8.25 -5.73 -1.10
N LEU A 43 -7.62 -5.24 -2.19
CA LEU A 43 -7.42 -5.97 -3.44
C LEU A 43 -5.97 -6.50 -3.55
N ASP A 44 -5.28 -6.62 -2.42
CA ASP A 44 -3.87 -7.02 -2.37
C ASP A 44 -3.64 -8.46 -2.83
N LYS A 45 -4.66 -9.34 -2.71
CA LYS A 45 -4.58 -10.72 -3.20
C LYS A 45 -4.59 -10.78 -4.72
N ASP A 46 -5.54 -10.10 -5.36
CA ASP A 46 -5.64 -10.02 -6.81
C ASP A 46 -4.41 -9.33 -7.41
N LEU A 47 -3.90 -8.30 -6.74
CA LEU A 47 -2.64 -7.64 -7.11
C LEU A 47 -1.45 -8.59 -7.10
N LYS A 48 -1.34 -9.46 -6.08
CA LYS A 48 -0.23 -10.41 -5.98
C LYS A 48 -0.32 -11.49 -7.06
N GLU A 49 -1.51 -11.91 -7.47
CA GLU A 49 -1.66 -12.81 -8.61
C GLU A 49 -1.26 -12.10 -9.92
N ILE A 50 -1.82 -10.92 -10.19
CA ILE A 50 -1.48 -10.13 -11.38
C ILE A 50 0.04 -9.82 -11.43
N GLN A 51 0.65 -9.47 -10.31
CA GLN A 51 2.10 -9.23 -10.25
C GLN A 51 2.92 -10.50 -10.47
N LYS A 52 2.46 -11.68 -10.03
CA LYS A 52 3.13 -12.95 -10.30
C LYS A 52 3.01 -13.37 -11.76
N ASP A 53 1.91 -13.05 -12.42
CA ASP A 53 1.69 -13.33 -13.84
C ASP A 53 2.45 -12.36 -14.75
N ILE A 54 2.65 -11.11 -14.33
CA ILE A 54 3.31 -10.06 -15.14
C ILE A 54 4.82 -9.96 -14.86
N PHE A 55 5.26 -10.13 -13.62
CA PHE A 55 6.68 -10.04 -13.25
C PHE A 55 7.30 -11.43 -13.15
N ASP A 56 8.14 -11.73 -14.12
CA ASP A 56 8.92 -12.97 -14.20
C ASP A 56 9.77 -13.18 -12.94
N LYS A 57 9.97 -14.44 -12.56
CA LYS A 57 10.57 -14.93 -11.30
C LYS A 57 12.00 -14.44 -11.00
N ASP A 58 12.63 -13.69 -11.90
CA ASP A 58 13.95 -13.09 -11.73
C ASP A 58 13.91 -11.69 -11.08
N SER A 59 12.74 -11.02 -11.03
CA SER A 59 12.58 -9.73 -10.35
C SER A 59 12.12 -9.87 -8.88
N THR A 60 12.30 -11.05 -8.29
CA THR A 60 11.70 -11.49 -7.01
C THR A 60 12.40 -10.92 -5.75
N GLU A 61 13.05 -9.76 -5.85
CA GLU A 61 13.68 -9.09 -4.69
C GLU A 61 13.01 -7.80 -4.24
N ASN A 62 11.98 -7.32 -4.93
CA ASN A 62 11.18 -6.20 -4.43
C ASN A 62 9.78 -6.72 -4.13
N ILE A 63 9.60 -7.26 -2.91
CA ILE A 63 8.26 -7.35 -2.31
C ILE A 63 7.87 -5.89 -2.05
N ILE A 64 7.32 -5.26 -3.08
CA ILE A 64 6.96 -3.86 -3.06
C ILE A 64 5.95 -3.69 -1.92
N SER A 65 6.17 -2.69 -1.06
CA SER A 65 5.25 -2.28 0.01
C SER A 65 3.95 -1.66 -0.54
N ASP A 66 3.53 -2.14 -1.69
CA ASP A 66 2.34 -1.74 -2.41
C ASP A 66 1.10 -2.27 -1.75
N LYS A 67 0.12 -1.38 -1.67
CA LYS A 67 -1.20 -1.70 -1.19
C LYS A 67 -2.28 -1.12 -2.11
N ILE A 68 -3.24 -1.94 -2.52
CA ILE A 68 -4.47 -1.46 -3.17
C ILE A 68 -5.67 -1.70 -2.27
N ILE A 69 -6.35 -0.59 -1.98
CA ILE A 69 -7.65 -0.63 -1.31
C ILE A 69 -8.71 -0.02 -2.19
N LYS A 70 -9.85 -0.68 -2.29
CA LYS A 70 -11.05 -0.16 -2.90
C LYS A 70 -11.89 0.49 -1.81
N VAL A 71 -12.22 1.76 -2.04
CA VAL A 71 -12.92 2.63 -1.11
C VAL A 71 -14.21 3.12 -1.74
N ARG A 72 -15.24 3.35 -0.92
CA ARG A 72 -16.51 3.92 -1.38
C ARG A 72 -16.55 5.40 -1.03
N LEU A 73 -16.89 6.24 -2.00
CA LEU A 73 -17.06 7.66 -1.79
C LEU A 73 -18.46 7.97 -1.24
N LYS A 74 -18.56 9.06 -0.46
CA LYS A 74 -19.83 9.59 0.04
C LYS A 74 -20.80 10.00 -1.08
N ASN A 75 -20.27 10.34 -2.27
CA ASN A 75 -21.05 10.79 -3.42
C ASN A 75 -21.50 9.66 -4.40
N LYS A 76 -21.63 8.41 -3.92
CA LYS A 76 -22.09 7.23 -4.67
C LYS A 76 -21.18 6.78 -5.84
N GLY A 77 -19.89 6.61 -5.57
CA GLY A 77 -18.96 5.91 -6.47
C GLY A 77 -17.92 5.10 -5.71
N SER A 78 -17.47 3.97 -6.26
CA SER A 78 -16.27 3.28 -5.76
C SER A 78 -15.02 3.84 -6.44
N LYS A 79 -13.96 4.06 -5.66
CA LYS A 79 -12.63 4.41 -6.15
C LYS A 79 -11.62 3.39 -5.66
N ILE A 80 -10.52 3.30 -6.37
CA ILE A 80 -9.39 2.47 -6.01
C ILE A 80 -8.27 3.41 -5.57
N LEU A 81 -7.71 3.15 -4.40
CA LEU A 81 -6.56 3.84 -3.86
C LEU A 81 -5.36 2.91 -3.97
N PHE A 82 -4.33 3.37 -4.66
CA PHE A 82 -3.04 2.69 -4.76
C PHE A 82 -2.04 3.44 -3.90
N ILE A 83 -1.48 2.74 -2.92
CA ILE A 83 -0.49 3.26 -1.99
C ILE A 83 0.82 2.53 -2.29
N HIS A 84 1.77 3.26 -2.84
CA HIS A 84 3.13 2.80 -3.10
C HIS A 84 4.06 3.44 -2.07
N VAL A 85 4.82 2.61 -1.35
CA VAL A 85 5.81 3.09 -0.37
C VAL A 85 7.20 2.65 -0.81
N GLU A 86 8.05 3.63 -1.12
CA GLU A 86 9.47 3.39 -1.36
C GLU A 86 10.28 3.70 -0.10
N VAL A 87 10.89 2.67 0.46
CA VAL A 87 11.82 2.86 1.59
C VAL A 87 13.23 3.03 1.04
N GLN A 88 13.70 4.27 0.96
CA GLN A 88 15.12 4.53 0.69
C GLN A 88 15.95 4.22 1.94
N SER A 89 16.73 3.15 1.89
CA SER A 89 17.78 2.92 2.87
C SER A 89 18.92 3.91 2.61
N LEU A 90 19.17 4.81 3.56
CA LEU A 90 20.28 5.77 3.50
C LEU A 90 21.62 4.99 3.38
N ARG A 91 22.19 4.94 2.18
CA ARG A 91 23.62 4.65 1.96
C ARG A 91 24.24 5.90 1.35
N GLY A 92 24.58 6.86 2.19
CA GLY A 92 25.07 8.16 1.76
C GLY A 92 25.75 8.95 2.89
N CYS A 93 26.82 8.38 3.44
CA CYS A 93 27.94 9.01 4.15
C CYS A 93 28.84 7.82 4.48
N ILE A 94 30.08 7.69 3.98
CA ILE A 94 31.20 8.65 3.91
C ILE A 94 32.12 8.21 2.77
#